data_AF-A0A927XLP4-F1
#
_entry.id   AF-A0A927XLP4-F1
#
_cell.length_a   1.000
_cell.length_b   1.000
_cell.length_c   1.000
_cell.angle_alpha   90.00
_cell.angle_beta   90.00
_cell.angle_gamma   90.00
#
_symmetry.space_group_name_H-M   'P 1'
#
loop_
_entity.id
_entity.type
_entity.pdbx_description
1 polymer ?
#
loop_
_entity_poly.entity_id
_entity_poly.type
_entity_poly.pdbx_seq_one_letter_code
_entity_poly.pdbx_strand_id
1 'polypeptide(L)'
;MPEFLPIIDGRNSGKYSLYEVSCLSIQKYRRIKEMREDRDWTQQYVADLLHINRRTYGAYENGVNMIPVDILIQLSCIYETSVDYLLGLTNNKMRNH
;
A
#
# COMPACT_ATOMS: atom_id res chain seq x y z
N MET A 1 -23.61 -11.10 -8.91
CA MET A 1 -24.12 -10.04 -9.81
C MET A 1 -23.68 -8.72 -9.20
N PRO A 2 -22.67 -8.01 -9.73
CA PRO A 2 -22.30 -6.72 -9.16
C PRO A 2 -23.29 -5.66 -9.62
N GLU A 3 -23.88 -4.94 -8.66
CA GLU A 3 -24.73 -3.78 -8.91
C GLU A 3 -23.92 -2.69 -9.63
N PHE A 4 -24.47 -2.15 -10.70
CA PHE A 4 -23.92 -1.03 -11.45
C PHE A 4 -23.72 0.17 -10.52
N LEU A 5 -22.48 0.65 -10.38
CA LEU A 5 -22.21 1.96 -9.80
C LEU A 5 -22.71 3.06 -10.76
N PRO A 6 -23.32 4.15 -10.26
CA PRO A 6 -23.81 5.22 -11.11
C PRO A 6 -22.67 5.99 -11.78
N ILE A 7 -22.86 6.34 -13.05
CA ILE A 7 -21.92 7.10 -13.88
C ILE A 7 -21.80 8.52 -13.29
N ILE A 8 -20.60 8.89 -12.88
CA ILE A 8 -20.27 10.22 -12.34
C ILE A 8 -20.17 11.26 -13.46
N ASP A 9 -21.18 12.13 -13.57
CA ASP A 9 -21.04 13.35 -14.37
C ASP A 9 -20.24 14.40 -13.58
N GLY A 10 -19.29 15.02 -14.26
CA GLY A 10 -18.21 15.81 -13.67
C GLY A 10 -18.69 17.03 -12.88
N ARG A 11 -18.65 16.95 -11.55
CA ARG A 11 -18.44 18.03 -10.56
C ARG A 11 -18.55 17.42 -9.16
N ASN A 12 -17.45 16.95 -8.57
CA ASN A 12 -17.45 16.57 -7.15
C ASN A 12 -16.46 17.40 -6.33
N SER A 13 -16.88 18.62 -6.03
CA SER A 13 -16.34 19.43 -4.94
C SER A 13 -17.02 19.03 -3.63
N GLY A 14 -16.51 17.96 -3.01
CA GLY A 14 -16.72 17.65 -1.60
C GLY A 14 -18.08 17.04 -1.24
N LYS A 15 -18.02 15.80 -0.78
CA LYS A 15 -18.54 15.30 0.52
C LYS A 15 -18.57 13.78 0.46
N TYR A 16 -17.50 13.13 0.93
CA TYR A 16 -17.62 11.73 1.31
C TYR A 16 -18.60 11.68 2.49
N SER A 17 -19.71 10.98 2.28
CA SER A 17 -20.79 10.84 3.24
C SER A 17 -20.29 10.17 4.52
N LEU A 18 -20.80 10.64 5.66
CA LEU A 18 -20.33 10.42 7.04
C LEU A 18 -20.47 8.97 7.59
N TYR A 19 -20.43 7.93 6.75
CA TYR A 19 -20.57 6.52 7.14
C TYR A 19 -19.29 5.67 7.00
N GLU A 20 -18.13 6.24 6.67
CA GLU A 20 -16.94 5.43 6.28
C GLU A 20 -15.67 5.65 7.12
N VAL A 21 -15.75 6.17 8.36
CA VAL A 21 -14.54 6.63 9.08
C VAL A 21 -14.26 5.85 10.39
N SER A 22 -14.92 4.71 10.61
CA SER A 22 -14.71 3.91 11.84
C SER A 22 -13.81 2.68 11.69
N CYS A 23 -13.14 2.48 10.55
CA CYS A 23 -12.14 1.40 10.38
C CYS A 23 -10.71 1.93 10.18
N LEU A 24 -10.46 3.21 10.51
CA LEU A 24 -9.16 3.90 10.36
C LEU A 24 -8.12 3.46 11.41
N SER A 25 -7.92 2.16 11.60
CA SER A 25 -6.68 1.62 12.17
C SER A 25 -6.19 0.36 11.46
N ILE A 26 -6.77 0.00 10.31
CA ILE A 26 -6.12 -0.96 9.40
C ILE A 26 -4.88 -0.27 8.85
N GLN A 27 -3.69 -0.66 9.32
CA GLN A 27 -2.44 -0.23 8.71
C GLN A 27 -2.46 -0.62 7.22
N LYS A 28 -2.74 0.37 6.36
CA LYS A 28 -2.99 0.22 4.92
C LYS A 28 -1.90 -0.58 4.19
N TYR A 29 -0.69 -0.59 4.74
CA TYR A 29 0.47 -1.26 4.18
C TYR A 29 1.19 -2.19 5.18
N ARG A 30 0.43 -2.84 6.07
CA ARG A 30 0.97 -3.76 7.09
C ARG A 30 1.99 -4.76 6.53
N ARG A 31 1.68 -5.35 5.37
CA ARG A 31 2.52 -6.38 4.72
C ARG A 31 3.90 -5.87 4.30
N ILE A 32 4.02 -4.58 3.97
CA ILE A 32 5.31 -3.98 3.61
C ILE A 32 6.22 -3.93 4.83
N LYS A 33 5.67 -3.50 5.97
CA LYS A 33 6.38 -3.48 7.24
C LYS A 33 6.78 -4.90 7.69
N GLU A 34 5.84 -5.86 7.60
CA GLU A 34 6.11 -7.27 7.93
C GLU A 34 7.24 -7.84 7.07
N MET A 35 7.23 -7.64 5.75
CA MET A 35 8.28 -8.16 4.86
C MET A 35 9.66 -7.54 5.10
N ARG A 36 9.70 -6.30 5.63
CA ARG A 36 10.94 -5.68 6.09
C ARG A 36 11.42 -6.31 7.40
N GLU A 37 10.53 -6.48 8.38
CA GLU A 37 10.86 -7.02 9.70
C GLU A 37 11.26 -8.50 9.63
N ASP A 38 10.60 -9.29 8.78
CA ASP A 38 10.97 -10.69 8.49
C ASP A 38 12.41 -10.85 7.96
N ARG A 39 12.99 -9.77 7.41
CA ARG A 39 14.35 -9.76 6.85
C ARG A 39 15.36 -9.02 7.72
N ASP A 40 14.96 -8.59 8.92
CA ASP A 40 15.78 -7.77 9.82
C ASP A 40 16.31 -6.48 9.17
N TRP A 41 15.58 -5.94 8.19
CA TRP A 41 15.99 -4.74 7.47
C TRP A 41 15.57 -3.46 8.19
N THR A 42 16.44 -2.46 8.16
CA THR A 42 16.09 -1.13 8.67
C THR A 42 15.26 -0.35 7.65
N GLN A 43 14.47 0.62 8.11
CA GLN A 43 13.76 1.53 7.21
C GLN A 43 14.72 2.32 6.30
N GLN A 44 15.94 2.62 6.78
CA GLN A 44 16.95 3.29 5.98
C GLN A 44 17.39 2.41 4.81
N TYR A 45 17.68 1.14 5.09
CA TYR A 45 18.12 0.18 4.07
C TYR A 45 17.13 0.06 2.90
N VAL A 46 15.83 -0.10 3.20
CA VAL A 46 14.81 -0.19 2.13
C VAL A 46 14.64 1.13 1.40
N ALA A 47 14.75 2.26 2.11
CA ALA A 47 14.70 3.58 1.48
C ALA A 47 15.86 3.79 0.50
N ASP A 48 17.06 3.30 0.85
CA ASP A 48 18.25 3.36 -0.01
C ASP A 48 18.07 2.50 -1.27
N LEU A 49 17.48 1.29 -1.14
CA LEU A 49 17.13 0.43 -2.28
C LEU A 49 16.12 1.07 -3.24
N LEU A 50 15.20 1.88 -2.70
CA LEU A 50 14.17 2.59 -3.46
C LEU A 50 14.63 3.98 -3.94
N HIS A 51 15.86 4.40 -3.60
CA HIS A 51 16.37 5.74 -3.87
C HIS A 51 15.47 6.88 -3.33
N ILE A 52 14.89 6.68 -2.15
CA ILE A 52 14.07 7.67 -1.44
C ILE A 52 14.64 7.96 -0.05
N ASN A 53 14.16 9.02 0.58
CA ASN A 53 14.54 9.28 1.97
C ASN A 53 13.82 8.31 2.94
N ARG A 54 14.47 8.00 4.07
CA ARG A 54 13.91 7.13 5.12
C ARG A 54 12.56 7.58 5.64
N ARG A 55 12.33 8.90 5.78
CA ARG A 55 11.07 9.44 6.30
C ARG A 55 9.91 9.14 5.36
N THR A 56 10.12 9.22 4.05
CA THR A 56 9.16 8.89 3.00
C THR A 56 8.80 7.41 3.07
N TYR A 57 9.81 6.53 3.18
CA TYR A 57 9.56 5.10 3.36
C TYR A 57 8.78 4.80 4.66
N GLY A 58 9.16 5.42 5.78
CA GLY A 58 8.42 5.30 7.03
C GLY A 58 6.99 5.85 6.96
N ALA A 59 6.75 6.90 6.17
CA ALA A 59 5.39 7.42 5.94
C ALA A 59 4.54 6.44 5.12
N TYR A 60 5.16 5.68 4.22
CA TYR A 60 4.49 4.57 3.52
C TYR A 60 4.11 3.44 4.47
N GLU A 61 5.04 2.93 5.29
CA GLU A 61 4.72 1.83 6.23
C GLU A 61 3.56 2.18 7.18
N ASN A 62 3.50 3.43 7.63
CA ASN A 62 2.46 3.90 8.54
C ASN A 62 1.17 4.34 7.83
N GLY A 63 1.11 4.29 6.50
CA GLY A 63 -0.05 4.71 5.73
C GLY A 63 -0.32 6.23 5.78
N VAL A 64 0.64 7.02 6.24
CA VAL A 64 0.57 8.50 6.26
C VAL A 64 0.53 9.03 4.83
N ASN A 65 1.34 8.44 3.95
CA ASN A 65 1.36 8.76 2.53
C ASN A 65 0.88 7.56 1.70
N MET A 66 0.21 7.82 0.59
CA MET A 66 -0.04 6.78 -0.41
C MET A 66 1.26 6.41 -1.13
N ILE A 67 1.41 5.12 -1.43
CA ILE A 67 2.56 4.59 -2.14
C ILE A 67 2.34 4.78 -3.64
N PRO A 68 3.25 5.46 -4.37
CA PRO A 68 3.21 5.50 -5.83
C PRO A 68 3.29 4.09 -6.44
N VAL A 69 2.62 3.86 -7.57
CA VAL A 69 2.61 2.55 -8.23
C VAL A 69 4.02 2.05 -8.54
N ASP A 70 4.91 2.93 -8.99
CA ASP A 70 6.30 2.57 -9.30
C ASP A 70 7.08 2.06 -8.07
N ILE A 71 6.86 2.66 -6.90
CA ILE A 71 7.46 2.20 -5.64
C ILE A 71 6.87 0.85 -5.23
N LEU A 72 5.58 0.66 -5.43
CA LEU A 72 4.90 -0.60 -5.10
C LEU A 72 5.42 -1.76 -5.98
N ILE A 73 5.66 -1.51 -7.27
CA ILE A 73 6.30 -2.47 -8.18
C ILE A 73 7.73 -2.77 -7.71
N GLN A 74 8.53 -1.75 -7.39
CA GLN A 74 9.90 -1.96 -6.89
C GLN A 74 9.92 -2.79 -5.59
N LEU A 75 9.01 -2.51 -4.65
CA LEU A 75 8.88 -3.30 -3.42
C LEU A 75 8.52 -4.76 -3.71
N SER A 76 7.68 -5.01 -4.71
CA SER A 76 7.35 -6.38 -5.13
C SER A 76 8.59 -7.13 -5.64
N CYS A 77 9.47 -6.45 -6.38
CA CYS A 77 10.75 -6.99 -6.82
C CYS A 77 11.72 -7.21 -5.64
N ILE A 78 11.91 -6.20 -4.78
CA ILE A 78 12.82 -6.24 -3.62
C ILE A 78 12.45 -7.37 -2.65
N TYR A 79 11.15 -7.58 -2.44
CA TYR A 79 10.64 -8.59 -1.52
C TYR A 79 10.30 -9.92 -2.17
N GLU A 80 10.57 -10.07 -3.48
CA GLU A 80 10.30 -11.28 -4.26
C GLU A 80 8.88 -11.81 -4.04
N THR A 81 7.90 -10.92 -4.14
CA THR A 81 6.48 -11.20 -3.87
C THR A 81 5.58 -10.45 -4.85
N SER A 82 4.30 -10.79 -4.88
CA SER A 82 3.29 -10.09 -5.68
C SER A 82 2.85 -8.78 -5.04
N VAL A 83 2.43 -7.81 -5.87
CA VAL A 83 1.80 -6.57 -5.41
C VAL A 83 0.50 -6.87 -4.63
N ASP A 84 -0.27 -7.86 -5.08
CA ASP A 84 -1.48 -8.32 -4.41
C ASP A 84 -1.22 -8.75 -2.96
N TYR A 85 -0.08 -9.43 -2.72
CA TYR A 85 0.33 -9.79 -1.37
C TYR A 85 0.71 -8.55 -0.55
N LEU A 86 1.46 -7.60 -1.12
CA LEU A 86 1.85 -6.36 -0.42
C LEU A 86 0.65 -5.49 -0.05
N LEU A 87 -0.42 -5.50 -0.85
CA LEU A 87 -1.67 -4.80 -0.59
C LEU A 87 -2.63 -5.60 0.31
N GLY A 88 -2.28 -6.82 0.69
CA GLY A 88 -3.13 -7.68 1.52
C GLY A 88 -4.36 -8.23 0.81
N LEU A 89 -4.39 -8.20 -0.53
CA LEU A 89 -5.46 -8.77 -1.36
C LEU A 89 -5.38 -10.30 -1.42
N THR A 90 -4.22 -10.86 -1.11
CA THR A 90 -4.00 -12.31 -1.02
C THR A 90 -3.04 -12.67 0.12
N ASN A 91 -3.12 -13.91 0.59
CA ASN A 91 -2.13 -14.50 1.49
C ASN A 91 -1.04 -15.30 0.74
N ASN A 92 -1.19 -15.47 -0.59
CA ASN A 92 -0.22 -16.18 -1.41
C ASN A 92 0.85 -15.20 -1.93
N LYS A 93 2.09 -15.30 -1.42
CA LYS A 93 3.20 -14.41 -1.80
C LYS A 93 3.43 -14.37 -3.31
N MET A 94 3.44 -15.52 -3.99
CA MET A 94 3.85 -15.63 -5.40
C MET A 94 2.71 -15.68 -6.42
N ARG A 95 1.50 -15.24 -6.07
CA ARG A 95 0.38 -15.23 -7.03
C ARG A 95 0.61 -14.12 -8.06
N ASN A 96 1.21 -14.49 -9.19
CA ASN A 96 1.23 -13.69 -10.41
C ASN A 96 -0.04 -14.05 -11.17
N HIS A 97 -0.88 -13.06 -11.45
CA HIS A 97 -2.20 -13.29 -12.04
C HIS A 97 -2.15 -13.60 -13.53
#